data_AF-A0A7X3QE37-F1
#
_entry.id   AF-A0A7X3QE37-F1
#
_cell.length_a   1.000
_cell.length_b   1.000
_cell.length_c   1.000
_cell.angle_alpha   90.00
_cell.angle_beta   90.00
_cell.angle_gamma   90.00
#
_symmetry.space_group_name_H-M   'P 1'
#
loop_
_entity.id
_entity.type
_entity.pdbx_description
1 polymer ?
#
loop_
_entity_poly.entity_id
_entity_poly.type
_entity_poly.pdbx_seq_one_letter_code
_entity_poly.pdbx_strand_id
1 'polypeptide(L)'
;MQANGTVEPRAADDLAVVLTGGGARGAYQIGVLRWIARRYPGVHFPIVTGVSAGAISATFLAAWQGTHAEAIEELRRLWSGLTIERIFRTEGWSLAGQVARWAARLLSGGSSLAPAVRGLVDAPPLAGTLREGFDGRDGGAIGGVAENLAAGRLWALALVTSHYGTGQSVVWTAGRELTDWRRPDRHSRRATITLDHILASSALPLVFPAVNLGDGWHGDGGIRLTAPCSPALHLGANRVLAVSTRNAPAAGEAVAAASGARSAPYPPPLPISGPLLHAVF
;
A
#
# COMPACT_ATOMS: atom_id res chain seq x y z
N MET A 1 36.19 -8.14 11.68
CA MET A 1 36.07 -7.37 12.94
C MET A 1 35.34 -6.07 12.60
N GLN A 2 34.01 -6.10 12.62
CA GLN A 2 33.17 -4.92 12.31
C GLN A 2 32.69 -4.32 13.63
N ALA A 3 32.89 -3.01 13.77
CA ALA A 3 32.56 -2.26 14.97
C ALA A 3 31.06 -2.34 15.25
N ASN A 4 30.74 -2.82 16.46
CA ASN A 4 29.40 -2.88 17.00
C ASN A 4 29.00 -1.44 17.38
N GLY A 5 28.37 -0.73 16.44
CA GLY A 5 27.77 0.57 16.71
C GLY A 5 26.57 0.36 17.64
N THR A 6 26.77 0.55 18.94
CA THR A 6 25.69 0.61 19.92
C THR A 6 24.84 1.84 19.63
N VAL A 7 23.69 1.62 18.99
CA VAL A 7 22.63 2.62 18.88
C VAL A 7 22.09 2.85 20.29
N GLU A 8 22.21 4.06 20.82
CA GLU A 8 21.61 4.41 22.11
C GLU A 8 20.09 4.16 22.08
N PRO A 9 19.50 3.59 23.15
CA PRO A 9 18.08 3.29 23.19
C PRO A 9 17.26 4.59 23.22
N ARG A 10 16.35 4.74 22.26
CA ARG A 10 15.51 5.94 22.10
C ARG A 10 14.52 6.09 23.26
N ALA A 11 14.32 7.33 23.72
CA ALA A 11 13.29 7.65 24.70
C ALA A 11 11.87 7.40 24.13
N ALA A 12 11.02 6.80 24.98
CA ALA A 12 9.56 6.60 25.02
C ALA A 12 8.67 6.62 23.76
N ASP A 13 8.98 7.31 22.67
CA ASP A 13 8.11 7.48 21.49
C ASP A 13 8.65 6.73 20.27
N ASP A 14 8.53 5.40 20.32
CA ASP A 14 8.95 4.44 19.29
C ASP A 14 7.77 3.63 18.72
N LEU A 15 6.55 4.10 18.94
CA LEU A 15 5.34 3.42 18.49
C LEU A 15 5.16 3.60 16.97
N ALA A 16 5.13 2.48 16.26
CA ALA A 16 4.78 2.46 14.85
C ALA A 16 3.32 2.08 14.61
N VAL A 17 2.73 2.66 13.57
CA VAL A 17 1.51 2.13 12.94
C VAL A 17 1.85 1.49 11.59
N VAL A 18 1.34 0.28 11.38
CA VAL A 18 1.46 -0.46 10.12
C VAL A 18 0.09 -0.58 9.47
N LEU A 19 -0.07 0.12 8.35
CA LEU A 19 -1.30 0.17 7.57
C LEU A 19 -1.18 -0.70 6.32
N THR A 20 -2.01 -1.72 6.25
CA THR A 20 -1.93 -2.76 5.20
C THR A 20 -2.79 -2.42 3.97
N GLY A 21 -2.58 -3.16 2.89
CA GLY A 21 -3.45 -3.13 1.72
C GLY A 21 -4.81 -3.75 2.01
N GLY A 22 -5.75 -3.59 1.07
CA GLY A 22 -7.11 -4.13 1.20
C GLY A 22 -8.20 -3.35 0.46
N GLY A 23 -7.83 -2.39 -0.39
CA GLY A 23 -8.78 -1.56 -1.14
C GLY A 23 -9.76 -0.84 -0.21
N ALA A 24 -11.07 -0.96 -0.48
CA ALA A 24 -12.14 -0.36 0.33
C ALA A 24 -12.11 -0.80 1.81
N ARG A 25 -11.56 -1.98 2.13
CA ARG A 25 -11.40 -2.44 3.52
C ARG A 25 -10.43 -1.57 4.32
N GLY A 26 -9.65 -0.70 3.67
CA GLY A 26 -8.84 0.33 4.32
C GLY A 26 -9.63 1.20 5.30
N ALA A 27 -10.92 1.43 5.06
CA ALA A 27 -11.80 2.17 5.97
C ALA A 27 -11.89 1.56 7.38
N TYR A 28 -11.77 0.24 7.51
CA TYR A 28 -11.73 -0.44 8.81
C TYR A 28 -10.52 0.04 9.65
N GLN A 29 -9.35 0.20 9.00
CA GLN A 29 -8.14 0.66 9.66
C GLN A 29 -8.34 2.05 10.25
N ILE A 30 -9.07 2.92 9.55
CA ILE A 30 -9.39 4.27 10.03
C ILE A 30 -10.33 4.23 11.24
N GLY A 31 -11.30 3.31 11.23
CA GLY A 31 -12.18 3.06 12.38
C GLY A 31 -11.40 2.67 13.64
N VAL A 32 -10.41 1.76 13.50
CA VAL A 32 -9.53 1.35 14.59
C VAL A 32 -8.72 2.53 15.12
N LEU A 33 -8.06 3.29 14.23
CA LEU A 33 -7.27 4.46 14.63
C LEU A 33 -8.13 5.51 15.34
N ARG A 34 -9.37 5.74 14.86
CA ARG A 34 -10.31 6.68 15.48
C ARG A 34 -10.72 6.25 16.87
N TRP A 35 -10.96 4.95 17.08
CA TRP A 35 -11.25 4.43 18.41
C TRP A 35 -10.08 4.64 19.35
N ILE A 36 -8.84 4.34 18.91
CA ILE A 36 -7.62 4.54 19.70
C ILE A 36 -7.45 6.01 20.06
N ALA A 37 -7.54 6.93 19.09
CA ALA A 37 -7.36 8.36 19.32
C ALA A 37 -8.37 8.93 20.32
N ARG A 38 -9.61 8.41 20.31
CA ARG A 38 -10.65 8.79 21.29
C ARG A 38 -10.38 8.23 22.67
N ARG A 39 -9.95 6.96 22.74
CA ARG A 39 -9.74 6.27 24.01
C ARG A 39 -8.45 6.68 24.70
N TYR A 40 -7.45 7.06 23.91
CA TYR A 40 -6.10 7.43 24.34
C TYR A 40 -5.61 8.68 23.58
N PRO A 41 -6.06 9.89 23.95
CA PRO A 41 -5.76 11.13 23.22
C PRO A 41 -4.26 11.49 23.13
N GLY A 42 -3.43 10.95 24.03
CA GLY A 42 -1.97 11.15 24.01
C GLY A 42 -1.20 10.19 23.10
N VAL A 43 -1.87 9.17 22.53
CA VAL A 43 -1.22 8.23 21.60
C VAL A 43 -0.96 8.93 20.27
N HIS A 44 0.29 8.84 19.82
CA HIS A 44 0.72 9.31 18.52
C HIS A 44 1.65 8.27 17.87
N PHE A 45 1.80 8.35 16.56
CA PHE A 45 2.53 7.37 15.76
C PHE A 45 3.71 8.07 15.05
N PRO A 46 4.86 8.23 15.72
CA PRO A 46 6.03 8.86 15.11
C PRO A 46 6.59 8.03 13.95
N ILE A 47 6.27 6.74 13.87
CA ILE A 47 6.66 5.86 12.76
C ILE A 47 5.40 5.38 12.05
N VAL A 48 5.29 5.66 10.76
CA VAL A 48 4.10 5.31 9.98
C VAL A 48 4.52 4.52 8.75
N THR A 49 3.91 3.36 8.53
CA THR A 49 4.21 2.53 7.37
C THR A 49 2.94 2.15 6.64
N GLY A 50 3.00 2.10 5.32
CA GLY A 50 1.83 1.90 4.48
C GLY A 50 2.11 1.12 3.21
N VAL A 51 1.13 0.35 2.78
CA VAL A 51 1.15 -0.37 1.50
C VAL A 51 -0.24 -0.33 0.85
N SER A 52 -0.30 -0.07 -0.46
CA SER A 52 -1.56 0.03 -1.21
C SER A 52 -2.51 1.07 -0.58
N ALA A 53 -3.76 0.72 -0.32
CA ALA A 53 -4.70 1.53 0.46
C ALA A 53 -4.09 2.11 1.77
N GLY A 54 -3.21 1.34 2.44
CA GLY A 54 -2.49 1.77 3.62
C GLY A 54 -1.43 2.84 3.34
N ALA A 55 -0.86 2.89 2.13
CA ALA A 55 0.11 3.91 1.73
C ALA A 55 -0.54 5.30 1.63
N ILE A 56 -1.78 5.37 1.15
CA ILE A 56 -2.58 6.61 1.13
C ILE A 56 -2.76 7.13 2.56
N SER A 57 -3.30 6.28 3.43
CA SER A 57 -3.55 6.62 4.83
C SER A 57 -2.26 6.96 5.60
N ALA A 58 -1.19 6.20 5.38
CA ALA A 58 0.11 6.42 6.01
C ALA A 58 0.69 7.78 5.62
N THR A 59 0.63 8.11 4.33
CA THR A 59 1.14 9.39 3.83
C THR A 59 0.30 10.55 4.34
N PHE A 60 -1.02 10.39 4.40
CA PHE A 60 -1.93 11.41 4.96
C PHE A 60 -1.58 11.73 6.42
N LEU A 61 -1.44 10.69 7.26
CA LEU A 61 -1.05 10.87 8.66
C LEU A 61 0.34 11.51 8.80
N ALA A 62 1.30 11.09 7.97
CA ALA A 62 2.66 11.62 7.98
C ALA A 62 2.76 13.08 7.51
N ALA A 63 1.87 13.51 6.62
CA ALA A 63 1.84 14.86 6.05
C ALA A 63 1.06 15.87 6.93
N TRP A 64 0.11 15.40 7.73
CA TRP A 64 -0.80 16.25 8.50
C TRP A 64 -0.07 17.18 9.48
N GLN A 65 -0.36 18.49 9.44
CA GLN A 65 0.32 19.49 10.29
C GLN A 65 -0.38 19.75 11.63
N GLY A 66 -1.61 19.29 11.81
CA GLY A 66 -2.36 19.40 13.06
C GLY A 66 -2.14 18.22 14.01
N THR A 67 -3.10 18.00 14.91
CA THR A 67 -3.08 16.89 15.85
C THR A 67 -3.38 15.54 15.16
N HIS A 68 -2.93 14.44 15.78
CA HIS A 68 -3.24 13.09 15.29
C HIS A 68 -4.75 12.81 15.26
N ALA A 69 -5.50 13.33 16.23
CA ALA A 69 -6.95 13.16 16.28
C ALA A 69 -7.65 13.85 15.09
N GLU A 70 -7.22 15.06 14.74
CA GLU A 70 -7.72 15.78 13.56
C GLU A 70 -7.36 15.03 12.27
N ALA A 71 -6.12 14.55 12.15
CA ALA A 71 -5.67 13.77 11.00
C ALA A 71 -6.58 12.55 10.78
N ILE A 72 -6.91 11.83 11.85
CA ILE A 72 -7.73 10.63 11.78
C ILE A 72 -9.19 10.97 11.44
N GLU A 73 -9.74 12.08 11.94
CA GLU A 73 -11.12 12.47 11.63
C GLU A 73 -11.25 12.99 10.18
N GLU A 74 -10.25 13.72 9.66
CA GLU A 74 -10.17 14.03 8.23
C GLU A 74 -10.01 12.79 7.37
N LEU A 75 -9.12 11.87 7.76
CA LEU A 75 -8.95 10.62 7.05
C LEU A 75 -10.26 9.83 7.03
N ARG A 76 -11.03 9.82 8.13
CA ARG A 76 -12.38 9.23 8.15
C ARG A 76 -13.32 9.90 7.15
N ARG A 77 -13.32 11.24 7.08
CA ARG A 77 -14.14 12.00 6.11
C ARG A 77 -13.76 11.62 4.68
N LEU A 78 -12.46 11.60 4.36
CA LEU A 78 -11.95 11.19 3.05
C LEU A 78 -12.43 9.78 2.69
N TRP A 79 -12.19 8.80 3.56
CA TRP A 79 -12.61 7.41 3.32
C TRP A 79 -14.13 7.25 3.22
N SER A 80 -14.91 8.05 3.95
CA SER A 80 -16.38 8.01 3.89
C SER A 80 -16.95 8.69 2.63
N GLY A 81 -16.17 9.58 2.01
CA GLY A 81 -16.51 10.26 0.76
C GLY A 81 -16.02 9.56 -0.51
N LEU A 82 -15.30 8.44 -0.39
CA LEU A 82 -14.85 7.65 -1.53
C LEU A 82 -16.03 6.88 -2.14
N THR A 83 -16.41 7.24 -3.36
CA THR A 83 -17.37 6.48 -4.17
C THR A 83 -16.64 5.74 -5.29
N ILE A 84 -17.26 4.70 -5.85
CA ILE A 84 -16.66 3.89 -6.92
C ILE A 84 -16.29 4.78 -8.12
N GLU A 85 -17.11 5.78 -8.43
CA GLU A 85 -16.94 6.71 -9.56
C GLU A 85 -15.74 7.66 -9.38
N ARG A 86 -15.32 7.92 -8.13
CA ARG A 86 -14.11 8.70 -7.81
C ARG A 86 -12.83 7.87 -7.96
N ILE A 87 -12.94 6.53 -7.91
CA ILE A 87 -11.80 5.61 -7.99
C ILE A 87 -11.71 4.98 -9.40
N PHE A 88 -12.84 4.73 -10.05
CA PHE A 88 -12.98 4.07 -11.34
C PHE A 88 -13.88 4.87 -12.28
N ARG A 89 -13.51 5.01 -13.56
CA ARG A 89 -14.46 5.46 -14.59
C ARG A 89 -15.41 4.31 -14.93
N THR A 90 -16.65 4.39 -14.44
CA THR A 90 -17.71 3.44 -14.78
C THR A 90 -18.36 3.78 -16.10
N GLU A 91 -17.68 3.51 -17.22
CA GLU A 91 -18.39 3.19 -18.48
C GLU A 91 -18.56 1.67 -18.52
N GLY A 92 -19.75 1.19 -18.13
CA GLY A 92 -20.06 -0.22 -17.83
C GLY A 92 -19.87 -1.24 -18.96
N TRP A 93 -19.40 -0.82 -20.14
CA TRP A 93 -19.06 -1.69 -21.27
C TRP A 93 -17.55 -1.84 -21.52
N SER A 94 -16.71 -1.12 -20.77
CA SER A 94 -15.25 -1.06 -21.00
C SER A 94 -14.50 -2.29 -20.47
N LEU A 95 -14.90 -2.90 -19.34
CA LEU A 95 -14.17 -4.05 -18.75
C LEU A 95 -14.21 -5.31 -19.62
N ALA A 96 -15.37 -5.68 -20.16
CA ALA A 96 -15.51 -6.84 -21.04
C ALA A 96 -14.73 -6.67 -22.37
N GLY A 97 -14.79 -5.47 -22.97
CA GLY A 97 -14.01 -5.14 -24.17
C GLY A 97 -12.50 -5.08 -23.93
N GLN A 98 -12.07 -4.87 -22.69
CA GLN A 98 -10.65 -4.86 -22.30
C GLN A 98 -10.13 -6.27 -22.02
N VAL A 99 -10.94 -7.12 -21.38
CA VAL A 99 -10.67 -8.57 -21.24
C VAL A 99 -10.60 -9.24 -22.62
N ALA A 100 -11.53 -8.92 -23.54
CA ALA A 100 -11.52 -9.44 -24.91
C ALA A 100 -10.26 -9.01 -25.68
N ARG A 101 -9.83 -7.74 -25.56
CA ARG A 101 -8.59 -7.25 -26.19
C ARG A 101 -7.33 -7.92 -25.63
N TRP A 102 -7.32 -8.28 -24.34
CA TRP A 102 -6.20 -9.00 -23.74
C TRP A 102 -6.19 -10.48 -24.11
N ALA A 103 -7.35 -11.14 -24.16
CA ALA A 103 -7.48 -12.50 -24.67
C ALA A 103 -6.99 -12.58 -26.13
N ALA A 104 -7.32 -11.59 -26.96
CA ALA A 104 -6.81 -11.48 -28.32
C ALA A 104 -5.27 -11.37 -28.37
N ARG A 105 -4.62 -10.71 -27.41
CA ARG A 105 -3.15 -10.58 -27.35
C ARG A 105 -2.43 -11.84 -26.89
N LEU A 106 -3.01 -12.57 -25.93
CA LEU A 106 -2.50 -13.87 -25.53
C LEU A 106 -2.59 -14.86 -26.69
N LEU A 107 -3.70 -14.83 -27.43
CA LEU A 107 -3.89 -15.64 -28.62
C LEU A 107 -2.99 -15.18 -29.79
N SER A 108 -2.62 -13.89 -29.85
CA SER A 108 -1.76 -13.33 -30.92
C SER A 108 -0.25 -13.38 -30.63
N GLY A 109 0.18 -14.04 -29.54
CA GLY A 109 1.59 -14.31 -29.25
C GLY A 109 2.46 -13.06 -29.05
N GLY A 110 1.90 -11.93 -28.61
CA GLY A 110 2.68 -10.72 -28.33
C GLY A 110 3.19 -9.96 -29.56
N SER A 111 2.62 -10.21 -30.75
CA SER A 111 2.93 -9.47 -31.97
C SER A 111 2.65 -7.95 -31.86
N SER A 112 3.51 -7.14 -32.48
CA SER A 112 3.54 -5.66 -32.46
C SER A 112 2.34 -4.95 -33.11
N LEU A 113 1.35 -5.71 -33.58
CA LEU A 113 0.15 -5.21 -34.25
C LEU A 113 -1.00 -4.88 -33.27
N ALA A 114 -0.87 -5.20 -31.98
CA ALA A 114 -1.87 -4.82 -30.97
C ALA A 114 -1.51 -3.46 -30.32
N PRO A 115 -2.45 -2.49 -30.21
CA PRO A 115 -2.18 -1.15 -29.69
C PRO A 115 -1.65 -1.19 -28.24
N ALA A 116 -0.57 -0.49 -27.91
CA ALA A 116 0.04 -0.50 -26.57
C ALA A 116 -0.99 -0.10 -25.50
N VAL A 117 -1.32 -1.01 -24.57
CA VAL A 117 -2.29 -0.71 -23.49
C VAL A 117 -1.50 -0.48 -22.20
N ARG A 118 -1.51 0.77 -21.72
CA ARG A 118 -1.05 1.18 -20.39
C ARG A 118 -2.22 0.98 -19.40
N GLY A 119 -2.27 -0.15 -18.68
CA GLY A 119 -3.31 -0.44 -17.67
C GLY A 119 -4.69 -0.78 -18.25
N LEU A 120 -5.47 -1.62 -17.54
CA LEU A 120 -6.84 -2.03 -17.93
C LEU A 120 -7.90 -0.97 -17.59
N VAL A 121 -7.52 0.07 -16.87
CA VAL A 121 -8.34 1.24 -16.59
C VAL A 121 -7.37 2.40 -16.63
N ASP A 122 -7.65 3.40 -17.47
CA ASP A 122 -6.97 4.68 -17.33
C ASP A 122 -7.17 5.14 -15.88
N ALA A 123 -6.07 5.34 -15.15
CA ALA A 123 -6.07 5.77 -13.75
C ALA A 123 -6.24 7.29 -13.46
N PRO A 124 -6.67 8.20 -14.38
CA PRO A 124 -6.91 9.60 -14.04
C PRO A 124 -7.76 9.85 -12.79
N PRO A 125 -8.82 9.06 -12.46
CA PRO A 125 -9.68 9.36 -11.31
C PRO A 125 -8.97 9.23 -9.96
N LEU A 126 -8.20 8.16 -9.74
CA LEU A 126 -7.47 7.96 -8.49
C LEU A 126 -6.33 8.99 -8.38
N ALA A 127 -5.59 9.22 -9.46
CA ALA A 127 -4.53 10.23 -9.46
C ALA A 127 -5.07 11.65 -9.23
N GLY A 128 -6.23 12.00 -9.79
CA GLY A 128 -6.93 13.26 -9.52
C GLY A 128 -7.36 13.37 -8.06
N THR A 129 -8.06 12.36 -7.54
CA THR A 129 -8.51 12.31 -6.14
C THR A 129 -7.34 12.44 -5.16
N LEU A 130 -6.21 11.76 -5.44
CA LEU A 130 -5.03 11.87 -4.59
C LEU A 130 -4.33 13.22 -4.74
N ARG A 131 -4.32 13.86 -5.92
CA ARG A 131 -3.82 15.23 -6.08
C ARG A 131 -4.66 16.26 -5.32
N GLU A 132 -5.99 16.08 -5.30
CA GLU A 132 -6.87 16.94 -4.51
C GLU A 132 -6.68 16.75 -3.00
N GLY A 133 -6.42 15.50 -2.58
CA GLY A 133 -6.20 15.17 -1.16
C GLY A 133 -4.80 15.48 -0.63
N PHE A 134 -3.81 15.60 -1.52
CA PHE A 134 -2.43 15.93 -1.17
C PHE A 134 -1.99 17.19 -1.91
N ASP A 135 -1.81 18.30 -1.19
CA ASP A 135 -1.19 19.52 -1.70
C ASP A 135 0.25 19.21 -2.15
N GLY A 136 0.40 18.84 -3.42
CA GLY A 136 1.68 18.55 -4.05
C GLY A 136 2.48 19.83 -4.21
N ARG A 137 3.75 19.80 -3.80
CA ARG A 137 4.72 20.86 -4.12
C ARG A 137 5.35 20.60 -5.49
N ASP A 138 6.10 21.58 -5.99
CA ASP A 138 6.89 21.46 -7.22
C ASP A 138 7.67 20.13 -7.23
N GLY A 139 7.54 19.37 -8.32
CA GLY A 139 8.14 18.03 -8.45
C GLY A 139 7.31 16.88 -7.86
N GLY A 140 6.07 17.12 -7.41
CA GLY A 140 5.14 16.08 -6.97
C GLY A 140 5.39 15.56 -5.55
N ALA A 141 6.28 16.20 -4.80
CA ALA A 141 6.53 15.90 -3.40
C ALA A 141 5.31 16.22 -2.54
N ILE A 142 5.03 15.34 -1.57
CA ILE A 142 3.92 15.54 -0.65
C ILE A 142 4.31 16.59 0.40
N GLY A 143 3.61 17.71 0.42
CA GLY A 143 3.81 18.75 1.44
C GLY A 143 3.53 18.22 2.85
N GLY A 144 4.22 18.79 3.86
CA GLY A 144 3.99 18.49 5.28
C GLY A 144 4.83 17.35 5.84
N VAL A 145 5.22 16.36 5.02
CA VAL A 145 6.07 15.24 5.48
C VAL A 145 7.43 15.76 5.94
N ALA A 146 8.10 16.57 5.13
CA ALA A 146 9.40 17.14 5.46
C ALA A 146 9.33 18.06 6.69
N GLU A 147 8.26 18.85 6.81
CA GLU A 147 8.01 19.73 7.95
C GLU A 147 7.83 18.93 9.25
N ASN A 148 7.06 17.84 9.21
CA ASN A 148 6.85 16.99 10.37
C ASN A 148 8.13 16.25 10.78
N LEU A 149 8.96 15.83 9.82
CA LEU A 149 10.28 15.26 10.08
C LEU A 149 11.21 16.29 10.75
N ALA A 150 11.24 17.51 10.24
CA ALA A 150 12.06 18.60 10.78
C ALA A 150 11.61 19.01 12.20
N ALA A 151 10.30 19.07 12.42
CA ALA A 151 9.70 19.42 13.71
C ALA A 151 9.72 18.28 14.74
N GLY A 152 10.19 17.08 14.38
CA GLY A 152 10.20 15.90 15.26
C GLY A 152 8.83 15.32 15.57
N ARG A 153 7.76 15.78 14.89
CA ARG A 153 6.40 15.21 15.00
C ARG A 153 6.27 13.87 14.28
N LEU A 154 7.10 13.67 13.26
CA LEU A 154 7.27 12.40 12.55
C LEU A 154 8.75 12.00 12.66
N TRP A 155 8.99 10.72 12.94
CA TRP A 155 10.33 10.14 12.88
C TRP A 155 10.62 9.55 11.51
N ALA A 156 9.69 8.74 11.01
CA ALA A 156 9.85 8.09 9.72
C ALA A 156 8.52 7.66 9.08
N LEU A 157 8.49 7.72 7.75
CA LEU A 157 7.47 7.18 6.86
C LEU A 157 8.09 6.09 5.99
N ALA A 158 7.41 4.95 5.83
CA ALA A 158 7.75 3.96 4.81
C ALA A 158 6.57 3.57 3.93
N LEU A 159 6.77 3.57 2.61
CA LEU A 159 5.81 3.08 1.62
C LEU A 159 6.38 1.86 0.89
N VAL A 160 5.57 0.84 0.66
CA VAL A 160 6.02 -0.38 -0.03
C VAL A 160 5.48 -0.43 -1.46
N THR A 161 6.35 -0.76 -2.41
CA THR A 161 5.99 -1.00 -3.83
C THR A 161 6.61 -2.32 -4.29
N SER A 162 6.10 -2.88 -5.39
CA SER A 162 6.70 -4.05 -6.04
C SER A 162 7.39 -3.62 -7.33
N HIS A 163 8.71 -3.84 -7.43
CA HIS A 163 9.46 -3.53 -8.65
C HIS A 163 9.30 -4.68 -9.66
N TYR A 164 8.67 -4.42 -10.81
CA TYR A 164 8.33 -5.47 -11.77
C TYR A 164 9.52 -6.05 -12.52
N GLY A 165 10.58 -5.27 -12.73
CA GLY A 165 11.80 -5.78 -13.39
C GLY A 165 12.60 -6.78 -12.55
N THR A 166 12.69 -6.60 -11.23
CA THR A 166 13.49 -7.44 -10.32
C THR A 166 12.64 -8.43 -9.52
N GLY A 167 11.32 -8.22 -9.45
CA GLY A 167 10.42 -8.99 -8.60
C GLY A 167 10.57 -8.72 -7.11
N GLN A 168 11.35 -7.71 -6.71
CA GLN A 168 11.59 -7.36 -5.30
C GLN A 168 10.60 -6.32 -4.78
N SER A 169 10.31 -6.36 -3.48
CA SER A 169 9.62 -5.26 -2.81
C SER A 169 10.60 -4.13 -2.47
N VAL A 170 10.25 -2.90 -2.83
CA VAL A 170 11.04 -1.70 -2.52
C VAL A 170 10.30 -0.92 -1.43
N VAL A 171 11.01 -0.69 -0.32
CA VAL A 171 10.52 0.06 0.84
C VAL A 171 11.08 1.48 0.76
N TRP A 172 10.27 2.41 0.28
CA TRP A 172 10.63 3.83 0.16
C TRP A 172 10.52 4.50 1.51
N THR A 173 11.62 5.04 2.02
CA THR A 173 11.67 5.61 3.37
C THR A 173 11.99 7.09 3.37
N ALA A 174 11.24 7.87 4.15
CA ALA A 174 11.57 9.25 4.49
C ALA A 174 11.69 9.38 6.01
N GLY A 175 12.81 9.86 6.52
CA GLY A 175 13.04 9.97 7.95
C GLY A 175 14.44 10.45 8.29
N ARG A 176 14.68 10.66 9.58
CA ARG A 176 15.98 11.09 10.11
C ARG A 176 16.87 9.88 10.39
N GLU A 177 18.16 9.98 10.08
CA GLU A 177 19.18 9.00 10.47
C GLU A 177 18.88 7.55 10.02
N LEU A 178 18.23 7.41 8.86
CA LEU A 178 17.88 6.10 8.33
C LEU A 178 19.07 5.47 7.59
N THR A 179 19.31 4.19 7.86
CA THR A 179 20.27 3.36 7.10
C THR A 179 19.51 2.45 6.15
N ASP A 180 19.89 2.49 4.87
CA ASP A 180 19.33 1.59 3.88
C ASP A 180 19.72 0.14 4.16
N TRP A 181 18.78 -0.78 3.99
CA TRP A 181 18.96 -2.20 4.27
C TRP A 181 18.49 -3.05 3.11
N ARG A 182 19.06 -4.25 2.99
CA ARG A 182 18.76 -5.19 1.91
C ARG A 182 18.53 -6.60 2.45
N ARG A 183 17.57 -7.29 1.84
CA ARG A 183 17.22 -8.70 2.01
C ARG A 183 17.06 -9.33 0.61
N PRO A 184 16.96 -10.67 0.50
CA PRO A 184 16.86 -11.32 -0.80
C PRO A 184 15.66 -10.86 -1.65
N ASP A 185 14.50 -10.71 -1.02
CA ASP A 185 13.22 -10.42 -1.67
C ASP A 185 12.80 -8.93 -1.58
N ARG A 186 13.52 -8.12 -0.79
CA ARG A 186 13.16 -6.73 -0.53
C ARG A 186 14.34 -5.88 -0.08
N HIS A 187 14.26 -4.59 -0.30
CA HIS A 187 15.25 -3.63 0.21
C HIS A 187 14.60 -2.28 0.49
N SER A 188 15.23 -1.46 1.34
CA SER A 188 14.82 -0.07 1.50
C SER A 188 15.60 0.85 0.60
N ARG A 189 14.97 1.98 0.30
CA ARG A 189 15.58 3.09 -0.40
C ARG A 189 15.05 4.39 0.16
N ARG A 190 15.96 5.25 0.63
CA ARG A 190 15.58 6.61 1.02
C ARG A 190 15.13 7.43 -0.19
N ALA A 191 14.02 8.15 -0.03
CA ALA A 191 13.47 9.02 -1.05
C ALA A 191 12.62 10.14 -0.45
N THR A 192 12.49 11.24 -1.19
CA THR A 192 11.40 12.19 -0.99
C THR A 192 10.12 11.53 -1.47
N ILE A 193 9.16 11.33 -0.56
CA ILE A 193 7.89 10.71 -0.92
C ILE A 193 7.07 11.66 -1.79
N THR A 194 6.70 11.15 -2.96
CA THR A 194 5.89 11.85 -3.96
C THR A 194 4.57 11.13 -4.17
N LEU A 195 3.65 11.78 -4.86
CA LEU A 195 2.39 11.15 -5.27
C LEU A 195 2.62 9.86 -6.08
N ASP A 196 3.65 9.82 -6.91
CA ASP A 196 3.96 8.63 -7.73
C ASP A 196 4.29 7.41 -6.87
N HIS A 197 4.91 7.59 -5.69
CA HIS A 197 5.15 6.49 -4.75
C HIS A 197 3.84 5.92 -4.20
N ILE A 198 2.86 6.79 -3.91
CA ILE A 198 1.53 6.39 -3.42
C ILE A 198 0.76 5.66 -4.53
N LEU A 199 0.77 6.21 -5.75
CA LEU A 199 0.15 5.63 -6.92
C LEU A 199 0.76 4.26 -7.25
N ALA A 200 2.09 4.17 -7.27
CA ALA A 200 2.81 2.92 -7.46
C ALA A 200 2.39 1.88 -6.41
N SER A 201 2.39 2.27 -5.13
CA SER A 201 2.06 1.37 -4.02
C SER A 201 0.63 0.83 -4.11
N SER A 202 -0.28 1.59 -4.72
CA SER A 202 -1.71 1.26 -4.89
C SER A 202 -2.06 0.73 -6.29
N ALA A 203 -1.07 0.54 -7.15
CA ALA A 203 -1.30 0.18 -8.54
C ALA A 203 -1.56 -1.33 -8.69
N LEU A 204 -2.77 -1.75 -8.29
CA LEU A 204 -3.27 -3.12 -8.40
C LEU A 204 -3.11 -3.63 -9.85
N PRO A 205 -2.36 -4.74 -10.07
CA PRO A 205 -2.27 -5.37 -11.38
C PRO A 205 -3.62 -5.55 -12.05
N LEU A 206 -3.66 -5.33 -13.36
CA LEU A 206 -4.88 -5.40 -14.17
C LEU A 206 -5.94 -4.36 -13.84
N VAL A 207 -5.72 -3.46 -12.88
CA VAL A 207 -6.68 -2.42 -12.51
C VAL A 207 -6.08 -1.05 -12.75
N PHE A 208 -4.86 -0.82 -12.28
CA PHE A 208 -4.14 0.43 -12.46
C PHE A 208 -2.82 0.20 -13.22
N PRO A 209 -2.34 1.19 -14.01
CA PRO A 209 -1.08 1.08 -14.73
C PRO A 209 0.10 1.09 -13.75
N ALA A 210 1.19 0.43 -14.15
CA ALA A 210 2.47 0.55 -13.46
C ALA A 210 2.98 2.00 -13.48
N VAL A 211 3.67 2.41 -12.43
CA VAL A 211 4.25 3.76 -12.29
C VAL A 211 5.77 3.65 -12.35
N ASN A 212 6.42 4.55 -13.09
CA ASN A 212 7.88 4.58 -13.16
C ASN A 212 8.43 5.50 -12.06
N LEU A 213 9.29 4.98 -11.18
CA LEU A 213 9.88 5.71 -10.05
C LEU A 213 11.36 6.08 -10.28
N GLY A 214 11.80 6.05 -11.53
CA GLY A 214 13.16 6.40 -11.96
C GLY A 214 14.12 5.21 -12.03
N ASP A 215 13.97 4.20 -11.18
CA ASP A 215 14.72 2.94 -11.23
C ASP A 215 14.03 1.79 -11.95
N GLY A 216 12.75 1.95 -12.27
CA GLY A 216 12.00 0.97 -13.04
C GLY A 216 10.50 1.16 -12.92
N TRP A 217 9.77 0.14 -13.38
CA TRP A 217 8.31 0.09 -13.29
C TRP A 217 7.88 -0.60 -12.01
N HIS A 218 7.04 0.08 -11.24
CA HIS A 218 6.51 -0.36 -9.97
C HIS A 218 5.00 -0.58 -10.04
N GLY A 219 4.51 -1.48 -9.21
CA GLY A 219 3.09 -1.61 -8.92
C GLY A 219 2.82 -1.97 -7.46
N ASP A 220 1.61 -2.49 -7.20
CA ASP A 220 1.09 -2.63 -5.84
C ASP A 220 2.07 -3.37 -4.92
N GLY A 221 2.38 -2.76 -3.76
CA GLY A 221 3.34 -3.31 -2.81
C GLY A 221 2.85 -4.55 -2.07
N GLY A 222 1.56 -4.87 -2.16
CA GLY A 222 0.90 -6.01 -1.55
C GLY A 222 1.19 -7.35 -2.24
N ILE A 223 1.51 -7.34 -3.55
CA ILE A 223 1.67 -8.54 -4.39
C ILE A 223 2.71 -9.51 -3.82
N ARG A 224 3.78 -8.99 -3.22
CA ARG A 224 4.86 -9.78 -2.61
C ARG A 224 5.12 -9.39 -1.16
N LEU A 225 4.11 -8.86 -0.47
CA LEU A 225 4.28 -8.43 0.91
C LEU A 225 4.34 -9.63 1.87
N THR A 226 5.55 -10.08 2.15
CA THR A 226 5.83 -11.21 3.06
C THR A 226 5.96 -10.80 4.53
N ALA A 227 6.41 -9.57 4.78
CA ALA A 227 6.71 -9.09 6.14
C ALA A 227 6.21 -7.63 6.35
N PRO A 228 4.90 -7.42 6.60
CA PRO A 228 4.30 -6.09 6.68
C PRO A 228 4.88 -5.21 7.79
N CYS A 229 5.36 -5.80 8.89
CA CYS A 229 5.96 -5.06 10.01
C CYS A 229 7.48 -4.83 9.84
N SER A 230 8.14 -5.49 8.88
CA SER A 230 9.59 -5.39 8.69
C SER A 230 10.06 -3.94 8.44
N PRO A 231 9.37 -3.11 7.65
CA PRO A 231 9.72 -1.69 7.52
C PRO A 231 9.72 -0.95 8.85
N ALA A 232 8.68 -1.09 9.66
CA ALA A 232 8.56 -0.38 10.94
C ALA A 232 9.70 -0.72 11.90
N LEU A 233 10.07 -2.00 11.98
CA LEU A 233 11.19 -2.46 12.81
C LEU A 233 12.53 -1.87 12.33
N HIS A 234 12.76 -1.84 11.02
CA HIS A 234 13.97 -1.23 10.46
C HIS A 234 14.02 0.30 10.63
N LEU A 235 12.87 0.95 10.80
CA LEU A 235 12.78 2.37 11.16
C LEU A 235 13.01 2.65 12.66
N GLY A 236 13.26 1.60 13.46
CA GLY A 236 13.57 1.72 14.89
C GLY A 236 12.36 1.62 15.82
N ALA A 237 11.23 1.07 15.36
CA ALA A 237 10.08 0.85 16.22
C ALA A 237 10.29 -0.33 17.18
N ASN A 238 10.07 -0.11 18.49
CA ASN A 238 10.04 -1.21 19.47
C ASN A 238 8.61 -1.65 19.80
N ARG A 239 7.61 -0.81 19.48
CA ARG A 239 6.20 -1.12 19.64
C ARG A 239 5.50 -0.93 18.30
N VAL A 240 4.67 -1.88 17.90
CA VAL A 240 3.99 -1.85 16.60
C VAL A 240 2.50 -2.10 16.79
N LEU A 241 1.69 -1.14 16.34
CA LEU A 241 0.26 -1.34 16.09
C LEU A 241 0.08 -1.74 14.61
N ALA A 242 -0.20 -3.01 14.37
CA ALA A 242 -0.52 -3.50 13.03
C ALA A 242 -2.03 -3.68 12.87
N VAL A 243 -2.62 -3.05 11.86
CA VAL A 243 -4.04 -3.22 11.54
C VAL A 243 -4.18 -3.96 10.21
N SER A 244 -4.53 -5.24 10.29
CA SER A 244 -4.75 -6.08 9.12
C SER A 244 -6.21 -6.00 8.67
N THR A 245 -6.43 -5.94 7.36
CA THR A 245 -7.76 -6.07 6.74
C THR A 245 -8.03 -7.47 6.18
N ARG A 246 -7.07 -8.40 6.31
CA ARG A 246 -7.24 -9.78 5.86
C ARG A 246 -8.09 -10.56 6.85
N ASN A 247 -9.15 -11.18 6.35
CA ASN A 247 -9.91 -12.16 7.11
C ASN A 247 -9.25 -13.53 6.92
N ALA A 248 -8.54 -14.02 7.94
CA ALA A 248 -8.10 -15.41 7.93
C ALA A 248 -9.32 -16.28 8.28
N PRO A 249 -9.68 -17.31 7.49
CA PRO A 249 -10.73 -18.24 7.89
C PRO A 249 -10.39 -18.81 9.26
N ALA A 250 -11.39 -18.92 10.14
CA ALA A 250 -11.19 -19.51 11.46
C ALA A 250 -10.60 -20.91 11.27
N ALA A 251 -9.61 -21.29 12.09
CA ALA A 251 -8.86 -22.55 11.93
C ALA A 251 -9.75 -23.82 11.84
N GLY A 252 -11.02 -23.76 12.29
CA GLY A 252 -12.00 -24.83 12.14
C GLY A 252 -12.74 -24.89 10.79
N GLU A 253 -12.90 -23.78 10.07
CA GLU A 253 -13.67 -23.74 8.80
C GLU A 253 -12.90 -24.34 7.63
N ALA A 254 -11.57 -24.14 7.59
CA ALA A 254 -10.71 -24.71 6.56
C ALA A 254 -10.65 -26.25 6.60
N VAL A 255 -10.76 -26.83 7.80
CA VAL A 255 -10.75 -28.29 7.99
C VAL A 255 -12.11 -28.90 7.61
N ALA A 256 -13.22 -28.23 7.95
CA ALA A 256 -14.57 -28.68 7.60
C ALA A 256 -14.80 -28.73 6.07
N ALA A 257 -14.31 -27.73 5.34
CA ALA A 257 -14.37 -27.68 3.87
C ALA A 257 -13.54 -28.81 3.21
N ALA A 258 -12.41 -29.18 3.80
CA ALA A 258 -11.56 -30.26 3.28
C ALA A 258 -12.15 -31.66 3.51
N SER A 259 -12.94 -31.87 4.57
CA SER A 259 -13.60 -33.15 4.86
C SER A 259 -14.74 -33.50 3.89
N GLY A 260 -15.38 -32.52 3.25
CA GLY A 260 -16.45 -32.73 2.26
C GLY A 260 -15.97 -32.91 0.81
N ALA A 261 -14.69 -32.66 0.52
CA ALA A 261 -14.15 -32.58 -0.85
C ALA A 261 -13.56 -33.89 -1.39
N ARG A 262 -13.68 -35.02 -0.67
CA ARG A 262 -12.98 -36.28 -1.01
C ARG A 262 -13.48 -36.99 -2.28
N SER A 263 -14.51 -36.48 -2.96
CA SER A 263 -15.03 -37.05 -4.22
C SER A 263 -15.47 -36.01 -5.25
N ALA A 264 -14.88 -34.81 -5.26
CA ALA A 264 -15.21 -33.80 -6.27
C ALA A 264 -14.43 -34.05 -7.58
N PRO A 265 -15.06 -33.98 -8.77
CA PRO A 265 -14.36 -34.03 -10.05
C PRO A 265 -13.38 -32.86 -10.20
N TYR A 266 -12.38 -33.01 -11.10
CA TYR A 266 -11.38 -31.97 -11.38
C TYR A 266 -12.08 -30.63 -11.66
N PRO A 267 -11.75 -29.55 -10.93
CA PRO A 267 -12.49 -28.30 -11.05
C PRO A 267 -12.29 -27.69 -12.45
N PRO A 268 -13.35 -27.14 -13.07
CA PRO A 268 -13.21 -26.44 -14.33
C PRO A 268 -12.29 -25.21 -14.16
N PRO A 269 -11.70 -24.67 -15.24
CA PRO A 269 -10.73 -23.57 -15.16
C PRO A 269 -11.28 -22.29 -14.49
N LEU A 270 -12.58 -22.02 -14.60
CA LEU A 270 -13.22 -20.81 -14.08
C LEU A 270 -13.19 -20.67 -12.55
N PRO A 271 -13.56 -21.68 -11.73
CA PRO A 271 -13.51 -21.59 -10.26
C PRO A 271 -12.10 -21.47 -9.66
N ILE A 272 -11.02 -21.67 -10.43
CA ILE A 272 -9.64 -21.48 -9.97
C ILE A 272 -9.25 -19.99 -9.99
N SER A 273 -9.95 -19.15 -10.77
CA SER A 273 -9.65 -17.72 -10.90
C SER A 273 -9.85 -16.93 -9.58
N GLY A 274 -10.91 -17.24 -8.82
CA GLY A 274 -11.20 -16.57 -7.55
C GLY A 274 -10.11 -16.79 -6.49
N PRO A 275 -9.73 -18.04 -6.19
CA PRO A 275 -8.61 -18.34 -5.30
C PRO A 275 -7.27 -17.78 -5.77
N LEU A 276 -7.00 -17.77 -7.08
CA LEU A 276 -5.77 -17.16 -7.63
C LEU A 276 -5.74 -15.65 -7.44
N LEU A 277 -6.86 -14.95 -7.65
CA LEU A 277 -6.97 -13.52 -7.35
C LEU A 277 -6.80 -13.27 -5.84
N HIS A 278 -7.42 -14.08 -4.99
CA HIS A 278 -7.27 -13.99 -3.53
C HIS A 278 -5.86 -14.36 -3.02
N ALA A 279 -5.12 -15.19 -3.76
CA ALA A 279 -3.72 -15.50 -3.44
C ALA A 279 -2.77 -14.36 -3.80
N VAL A 280 -3.18 -13.51 -4.76
CA VAL A 280 -2.40 -12.36 -5.26
C VAL A 280 -2.80 -11.04 -4.58
N PHE A 281 -4.05 -10.90 -4.11
CA PHE A 281 -4.67 -9.67 -3.58
C PHE A 281 -5.37 -9.88 -2.23
#